data_AF-A0A1V5IF35-F1
#
_entry.id   AF-A0A1V5IF35-F1
#
_cell.length_a   1.000
_cell.length_b   1.000
_cell.length_c   1.000
_cell.angle_alpha   90.00
_cell.angle_beta   90.00
_cell.angle_gamma   90.00
#
_symmetry.space_group_name_H-M   'P 1'
#
loop_
_entity.id
_entity.type
_entity.pdbx_description
1 polymer ?
#
loop_
_entity_poly.entity_id
_entity_poly.type
_entity_poly.pdbx_seq_one_letter_code
_entity_poly.pdbx_strand_id
1 'polypeptide(L)'
;MRSGGPGAPAGRARALALGSAVHRTLELCDLDDEASLERVAAAAAQEVDRPDVAADAAALAAACWRSEPVRAAARAAALDPEAVQREVALGALLDGVVVSGAVDLLYRDGDAWVVVDYKTDRAAGPEVLLGRYRPQGAAYALAAEAVLGRGRVREVCFVAARAVQDDGAALVVRVPVDDVLRAEARREIGAAAAGGRALRPDELGTDDPSGAPGQA
;
A
#
# COMPACT_ATOMS: atom_id res chain seq x y z
N MET A 1 9.63 -5.14 8.11
CA MET A 1 9.54 -6.59 7.81
C MET A 1 8.27 -7.15 8.45
N ARG A 2 7.22 -7.44 7.66
CA ARG A 2 5.96 -8.02 8.14
C ARG A 2 6.19 -9.52 8.41
N SER A 3 6.77 -9.86 9.57
CA SER A 3 7.02 -11.26 9.94
C SER A 3 5.71 -11.94 10.36
N GLY A 4 5.19 -12.85 9.53
CA GLY A 4 4.16 -13.78 9.96
C GLY A 4 4.69 -14.66 11.10
N GLY A 5 3.94 -14.76 12.20
CA GLY A 5 4.32 -15.64 13.32
C GLY A 5 4.39 -17.12 12.90
N PRO A 6 5.16 -17.95 13.63
CA PRO A 6 5.28 -19.37 13.33
C PRO A 6 3.91 -20.07 13.43
N GLY A 7 3.49 -20.76 12.35
CA GLY A 7 2.27 -21.58 12.33
C GLY A 7 1.18 -21.20 11.33
N ALA A 8 1.40 -20.25 10.42
CA ALA A 8 0.42 -19.94 9.38
C ALA A 8 0.22 -21.14 8.43
N PRO A 9 -1.03 -21.47 8.00
CA PRO A 9 -1.28 -22.48 6.98
C PRO A 9 -0.41 -22.23 5.74
N ALA A 10 0.12 -23.28 5.10
CA ALA A 10 1.14 -23.15 4.05
C ALA A 10 0.77 -22.15 2.94
N GLY A 11 -0.51 -22.07 2.55
CA GLY A 11 -1.01 -21.08 1.59
C GLY A 11 -0.94 -19.63 2.09
N ARG A 12 -1.23 -19.39 3.37
CA ARG A 12 -1.11 -18.05 3.99
C ARG A 12 0.36 -17.63 4.12
N ALA A 13 1.23 -18.55 4.52
CA ALA A 13 2.67 -18.28 4.58
C ALA A 13 3.24 -17.90 3.20
N ARG A 14 2.85 -18.64 2.14
CA ARG A 14 3.22 -18.28 0.76
C ARG A 14 2.68 -16.92 0.34
N ALA A 15 1.42 -16.61 0.65
CA ALA A 15 0.82 -15.33 0.29
C ALA A 15 1.54 -14.14 0.95
N LEU A 16 1.91 -14.25 2.23
CA LEU A 16 2.67 -13.23 2.95
C LEU A 16 4.09 -13.05 2.39
N ALA A 17 4.78 -14.14 2.07
CA ALA A 17 6.10 -14.08 1.47
C ALA A 17 6.06 -13.45 0.08
N LEU A 18 5.07 -13.81 -0.74
CA LEU A 18 4.86 -13.21 -2.06
C LEU A 18 4.57 -11.70 -1.94
N GLY A 19 3.68 -11.29 -1.03
CA GLY A 19 3.41 -9.87 -0.80
C GLY A 19 4.67 -9.10 -0.39
N SER A 20 5.44 -9.65 0.55
CA SER A 20 6.71 -9.05 1.00
C SER A 20 7.73 -8.96 -0.14
N ALA A 21 7.84 -9.98 -0.99
CA ALA A 21 8.73 -9.97 -2.13
C ALA A 21 8.31 -8.93 -3.18
N VAL A 22 7.01 -8.75 -3.43
CA VAL A 22 6.49 -7.71 -4.34
C VAL A 22 6.82 -6.31 -3.83
N HIS A 23 6.53 -6.02 -2.56
CA HIS A 23 6.83 -4.73 -1.93
C HIS A 23 8.33 -4.42 -2.01
N ARG A 24 9.17 -5.38 -1.60
CA ARG A 24 10.63 -5.26 -1.68
C ARG A 24 11.13 -5.10 -3.12
N THR A 25 10.47 -5.71 -4.10
CA THR A 25 10.80 -5.51 -5.51
C THR A 25 10.53 -4.08 -5.95
N LEU A 26 9.37 -3.53 -5.61
CA LEU A 26 8.99 -2.17 -5.98
C LEU A 26 9.79 -1.11 -5.23
N GLU A 27 10.19 -1.39 -3.99
CA GLU A 27 11.11 -0.56 -3.20
C GLU A 27 12.47 -0.41 -3.88
N LEU A 28 13.01 -1.49 -4.45
CA LEU A 28 14.39 -1.53 -4.94
C LEU A 28 14.54 -1.45 -6.47
N CYS A 29 13.46 -1.62 -7.22
CA CYS A 29 13.53 -1.59 -8.68
C CYS A 29 14.03 -0.25 -9.21
N ASP A 30 14.54 -0.28 -10.43
CA ASP A 30 14.71 0.93 -11.22
C ASP A 30 13.32 1.34 -11.74
N LEU A 31 12.89 2.55 -11.40
CA LEU A 31 11.60 3.05 -11.84
C LEU A 31 11.60 3.37 -13.34
N ASP A 32 12.75 3.54 -13.99
CA ASP A 32 12.88 3.82 -15.42
C ASP A 32 13.16 2.57 -16.27
N ASP A 33 13.52 1.44 -15.63
CA ASP A 33 13.82 0.18 -16.30
C ASP A 33 12.96 -0.97 -15.77
N GLU A 34 11.93 -1.35 -16.55
CA GLU A 34 11.07 -2.49 -16.25
C GLU A 34 11.86 -3.81 -16.20
N ALA A 35 12.94 -3.96 -16.97
CA ALA A 35 13.74 -5.18 -16.98
C ALA A 35 14.48 -5.40 -15.65
N SER A 36 14.63 -4.36 -14.83
CA SER A 36 15.20 -4.48 -13.49
C SER A 36 14.37 -5.40 -12.56
N LEU A 37 13.06 -5.50 -12.80
CA LEU A 37 12.11 -6.18 -11.92
C LEU A 37 12.42 -7.66 -11.73
N GLU A 38 12.80 -8.38 -12.79
CA GLU A 38 13.05 -9.82 -12.71
C GLU A 38 14.20 -10.14 -11.76
N ARG A 39 15.32 -9.43 -11.93
CA ARG A 39 16.51 -9.58 -11.08
C ARG A 39 16.23 -9.17 -9.64
N VAL A 40 15.52 -8.07 -9.45
CA VAL A 40 15.20 -7.55 -8.10
C VAL A 40 14.21 -8.48 -7.40
N ALA A 41 13.20 -9.00 -8.09
CA ALA A 41 12.24 -9.95 -7.54
C ALA A 41 12.89 -11.27 -7.15
N ALA A 42 13.86 -11.76 -7.94
CA ALA A 42 14.64 -12.92 -7.56
C ALA A 42 15.40 -12.68 -6.25
N ALA A 43 16.06 -11.53 -6.09
CA ALA A 43 16.76 -11.19 -4.84
C ALA A 43 15.78 -11.03 -3.66
N ALA A 44 14.67 -10.32 -3.85
CA ALA A 44 13.63 -10.12 -2.83
C ALA A 44 13.01 -11.45 -2.35
N ALA A 45 12.77 -12.39 -3.27
CA ALA A 45 12.28 -13.73 -2.95
C ALA A 45 13.29 -14.55 -2.12
N GLN A 46 14.60 -14.37 -2.36
CA GLN A 46 15.65 -14.98 -1.53
C GLN A 46 15.70 -14.34 -0.13
N GLU A 47 15.57 -13.01 -0.02
CA GLU A 47 15.57 -12.30 1.27
C GLU A 47 14.46 -12.79 2.22
N VAL A 48 13.33 -13.25 1.67
CA VAL A 48 12.20 -13.80 2.45
C VAL A 48 12.22 -15.33 2.54
N ASP A 49 13.33 -15.97 2.16
CA ASP A 49 13.54 -17.44 2.16
C ASP A 49 12.49 -18.22 1.36
N ARG A 50 12.03 -17.64 0.24
CA ARG A 50 10.99 -18.21 -0.65
C ARG A 50 11.34 -18.04 -2.13
N PRO A 51 12.42 -18.64 -2.64
CA PRO A 51 12.76 -18.59 -4.07
C PRO A 51 11.62 -18.98 -5.02
N ASP A 52 10.69 -19.84 -4.59
CA ASP A 52 9.54 -20.29 -5.39
C ASP A 52 8.53 -19.18 -5.71
N VAL A 53 8.60 -18.01 -5.05
CA VAL A 53 7.71 -16.88 -5.34
C VAL A 53 8.31 -15.86 -6.30
N ALA A 54 9.55 -16.01 -6.75
CA ALA A 54 10.26 -15.01 -7.54
C ALA A 54 9.54 -14.62 -8.84
N ALA A 55 9.09 -15.62 -9.62
CA ALA A 55 8.39 -15.37 -10.88
C ALA A 55 7.02 -14.69 -10.66
N ASP A 56 6.26 -15.14 -9.65
CA ASP A 56 5.00 -14.50 -9.25
C ASP A 56 5.22 -13.05 -8.79
N ALA A 57 6.29 -12.81 -8.01
CA ALA A 57 6.63 -11.49 -7.51
C ALA A 57 7.01 -10.54 -8.65
N ALA A 58 7.81 -10.99 -9.61
CA ALA A 58 8.18 -10.22 -10.79
C ALA A 58 6.94 -9.82 -11.62
N ALA A 59 6.03 -10.77 -11.85
CA ALA A 59 4.81 -10.52 -12.62
C ALA A 59 3.88 -9.50 -11.93
N LEU A 60 3.67 -9.64 -10.61
CA LEU A 60 2.85 -8.70 -9.83
C LEU A 60 3.51 -7.33 -9.73
N ALA A 61 4.82 -7.27 -9.52
CA ALA A 61 5.57 -6.01 -9.51
C ALA A 61 5.53 -5.33 -10.88
N ALA A 62 5.59 -6.06 -12.00
CA ALA A 62 5.46 -5.50 -13.35
C ALA A 62 4.08 -4.87 -13.58
N ALA A 63 3.00 -5.52 -13.13
CA ALA A 63 1.67 -4.94 -13.20
C ALA A 63 1.56 -3.63 -12.40
N CYS A 64 2.11 -3.60 -11.17
CA CYS A 64 2.18 -2.38 -10.37
C CYS A 64 3.06 -1.31 -11.05
N TRP A 65 4.23 -1.70 -11.56
CA TRP A 65 5.18 -0.80 -12.20
C TRP A 65 4.52 -0.09 -13.37
N ARG A 66 3.76 -0.78 -14.21
CA ARG A 66 3.06 -0.20 -15.37
C ARG A 66 1.88 0.71 -15.01
N SER A 67 1.40 0.67 -13.77
CA SER A 67 0.26 1.49 -13.35
C SER A 67 0.58 2.99 -13.36
N GLU A 68 -0.41 3.81 -13.69
CA GLU A 68 -0.28 5.27 -13.79
C GLU A 68 0.44 5.93 -12.59
N PRO A 69 0.07 5.68 -11.31
CA PRO A 69 0.71 6.38 -10.20
C PRO A 69 2.19 6.02 -10.04
N VAL A 70 2.61 4.80 -10.40
CA VAL A 70 4.04 4.43 -10.36
C VAL A 70 4.79 5.06 -11.53
N ARG A 71 4.18 5.16 -12.71
CA ARG A 71 4.75 5.91 -13.85
C ARG A 71 4.83 7.42 -13.57
N ALA A 72 3.87 7.97 -12.84
CA ALA A 72 3.92 9.36 -12.39
C ALA A 72 5.07 9.59 -11.40
N ALA A 73 5.26 8.68 -10.44
CA ALA A 73 6.40 8.72 -9.54
C ALA A 73 7.74 8.63 -10.28
N ALA A 74 7.89 7.74 -11.27
CA ALA A 74 9.10 7.68 -12.09
C ALA A 74 9.42 9.04 -12.76
N ARG A 75 8.41 9.69 -13.36
CA ARG A 75 8.56 11.03 -13.94
C ARG A 75 8.93 12.09 -12.90
N ALA A 76 8.36 12.01 -11.69
CA ALA A 76 8.71 12.93 -10.60
C ALA A 76 10.16 12.74 -10.14
N ALA A 77 10.61 11.49 -9.97
CA ALA A 77 11.98 11.16 -9.59
C ALA A 77 13.02 11.65 -10.61
N ALA A 78 12.70 11.56 -11.90
CA ALA A 78 13.55 12.06 -12.98
C ALA A 78 13.74 13.58 -12.95
N LEU A 79 12.77 14.33 -12.39
CA LEU A 79 12.86 15.78 -12.20
C LEU A 79 13.53 16.17 -10.88
N ASP A 80 13.17 15.48 -9.81
CA ASP A 80 13.69 15.68 -8.45
C ASP A 80 13.68 14.34 -7.70
N PRO A 81 14.85 13.70 -7.47
CA PRO A 81 14.92 12.44 -6.75
C PRO A 81 14.31 12.49 -5.33
N GLU A 82 14.35 13.65 -4.67
CA GLU A 82 13.77 13.84 -3.33
C GLU A 82 12.25 13.98 -3.35
N ALA A 83 11.65 14.12 -4.55
CA ALA A 83 10.21 14.13 -4.73
C ALA A 83 9.59 12.72 -4.64
N VAL A 84 10.37 11.66 -4.47
CA VAL A 84 9.89 10.28 -4.38
C VAL A 84 10.54 9.54 -3.22
N GLN A 85 9.71 8.91 -2.40
CA GLN A 85 10.15 8.03 -1.32
C GLN A 85 9.40 6.71 -1.40
N ARG A 86 10.06 5.60 -1.07
CA ARG A 86 9.52 4.23 -1.12
C ARG A 86 9.68 3.58 0.25
N GLU A 87 8.73 2.74 0.65
CA GLU A 87 8.69 2.05 1.96
C GLU A 87 8.88 3.01 3.16
N VAL A 88 8.11 4.09 3.17
CA VAL A 88 8.19 5.15 4.19
C VAL A 88 7.49 4.69 5.46
N ALA A 89 8.26 4.45 6.53
CA ALA A 89 7.70 4.25 7.87
C ALA A 89 7.01 5.52 8.34
N LEU A 90 5.74 5.41 8.70
CA LEU A 90 4.88 6.52 9.10
C LEU A 90 4.46 6.36 10.56
N GLY A 91 4.63 7.43 11.34
CA GLY A 91 4.19 7.52 12.72
C GLY A 91 3.81 8.94 13.08
N ALA A 92 2.55 9.17 13.45
CA ALA A 92 2.02 10.47 13.83
C ALA A 92 1.19 10.38 15.10
N LEU A 93 1.27 11.40 15.95
CA LEU A 93 0.35 11.59 17.08
C LEU A 93 -0.77 12.54 16.63
N LEU A 94 -1.97 12.00 16.43
CA LEU A 94 -3.15 12.72 15.98
C LEU A 94 -4.22 12.65 17.06
N ASP A 95 -4.62 13.81 17.60
CA ASP A 95 -5.66 13.91 18.64
C ASP A 95 -5.46 12.94 19.82
N GLY A 96 -4.20 12.75 20.24
CA GLY A 96 -3.83 11.85 21.34
C GLY A 96 -3.72 10.36 20.94
N VAL A 97 -3.90 10.02 19.67
CA VAL A 97 -3.77 8.65 19.14
C VAL A 97 -2.51 8.52 18.33
N VAL A 98 -1.75 7.46 18.60
CA VAL A 98 -0.65 7.05 17.72
C VAL A 98 -1.25 6.40 16.48
N VAL A 99 -1.05 7.02 15.33
CA VAL A 99 -1.32 6.47 14.01
C VAL A 99 0.00 6.01 13.41
N SER A 100 0.14 4.73 13.11
CA SER A 100 1.40 4.16 12.60
C SER A 100 1.18 3.15 11.48
N GLY A 101 2.07 3.15 10.49
CA GLY A 101 2.06 2.21 9.37
C GLY A 101 3.28 2.39 8.48
N ALA A 102 3.22 1.85 7.27
CA ALA A 102 4.18 2.13 6.22
C ALA A 102 3.43 2.50 4.93
N VAL A 103 3.95 3.48 4.20
CA VAL A 103 3.47 3.86 2.87
C VAL A 103 4.45 3.31 1.85
N ASP A 104 3.95 2.52 0.90
CA ASP A 104 4.82 1.82 -0.05
C ASP A 104 5.49 2.77 -1.03
N LEU A 105 4.77 3.81 -1.49
CA LEU A 105 5.30 4.85 -2.35
C LEU A 105 4.63 6.21 -2.04
N LEU A 106 5.45 7.24 -1.87
CA LEU A 106 5.02 8.62 -1.65
C LEU A 106 5.74 9.49 -2.68
N TYR A 107 4.99 10.25 -3.47
CA TYR A 107 5.61 11.19 -4.41
C TYR A 107 4.95 12.56 -4.42
N ARG A 108 5.74 13.58 -4.76
CA ARG A 108 5.29 14.96 -4.92
C ARG A 108 4.88 15.19 -6.38
N ASP A 109 3.71 15.79 -6.56
CA ASP A 109 3.25 16.28 -7.85
C ASP A 109 2.68 17.71 -7.69
N GLY A 110 3.39 18.67 -8.27
CA GLY A 110 3.22 20.09 -7.99
C GLY A 110 3.44 20.40 -6.51
N ASP A 111 2.48 21.09 -5.90
CA ASP A 111 2.50 21.48 -4.48
C ASP A 111 1.86 20.43 -3.55
N ALA A 112 1.44 19.29 -4.10
CA ALA A 112 0.74 18.24 -3.36
C ALA A 112 1.51 16.92 -3.38
N TRP A 113 1.13 16.05 -2.45
CA TRP A 113 1.64 14.69 -2.32
C TRP A 113 0.59 13.66 -2.73
N VAL A 114 1.06 12.54 -3.27
CA VAL A 114 0.26 11.36 -3.57
C VAL A 114 0.84 10.18 -2.81
N VAL A 115 -0.03 9.48 -2.10
CA VAL A 115 0.28 8.24 -1.38
C VAL A 115 -0.12 7.08 -2.26
N VAL A 116 0.71 6.04 -2.34
CA VAL A 116 0.46 4.83 -3.10
C VAL A 116 0.72 3.62 -2.20
N ASP A 117 -0.21 2.67 -2.21
CA ASP A 117 -0.16 1.42 -1.46
C ASP A 117 -0.45 0.25 -2.42
N TYR A 118 0.44 -0.74 -2.46
CA TYR A 118 0.39 -1.90 -3.33
C TYR A 118 -0.35 -3.05 -2.64
N LYS A 119 -1.41 -3.55 -3.28
CA LYS A 119 -2.25 -4.63 -2.77
C LYS A 119 -2.01 -5.92 -3.53
N THR A 120 -1.62 -6.98 -2.81
CA THR A 120 -1.37 -8.32 -3.38
C THR A 120 -2.45 -9.34 -3.00
N ASP A 121 -3.55 -8.87 -2.40
CA ASP A 121 -4.72 -9.68 -2.08
C ASP A 121 -5.49 -10.10 -3.34
N ARG A 122 -6.53 -10.91 -3.16
CA ARG A 122 -7.31 -11.43 -4.29
C ARG A 122 -7.95 -10.28 -5.05
N ALA A 123 -7.90 -10.36 -6.38
CA ALA A 123 -8.55 -9.39 -7.25
C ALA A 123 -10.05 -9.27 -6.91
N ALA A 124 -10.54 -8.03 -6.90
CA ALA A 124 -11.94 -7.70 -6.78
C ALA A 124 -12.27 -6.50 -7.68
N GLY A 125 -13.56 -6.23 -7.87
CA GLY A 125 -14.00 -5.08 -8.65
C GLY A 125 -13.67 -3.74 -7.96
N PRO A 126 -13.56 -2.65 -8.73
CA PRO A 126 -13.12 -1.34 -8.23
C PRO A 126 -13.98 -0.83 -7.06
N GLU A 127 -15.31 -0.98 -7.11
CA GLU A 127 -16.21 -0.53 -6.04
C GLU A 127 -15.99 -1.27 -4.72
N VAL A 128 -15.72 -2.58 -4.79
CA VAL A 128 -15.44 -3.41 -3.61
C VAL A 128 -14.12 -2.98 -2.97
N LEU A 129 -13.10 -2.77 -3.80
CA LEU A 129 -11.79 -2.32 -3.35
C LEU A 129 -11.84 -0.88 -2.79
N LEU A 130 -12.63 0.01 -3.40
CA LEU A 130 -12.84 1.37 -2.90
C LEU A 130 -13.46 1.37 -1.51
N GLY A 131 -14.56 0.63 -1.32
CA GLY A 131 -15.19 0.51 -0.01
C GLY A 131 -14.25 -0.08 1.05
N ARG A 132 -13.45 -1.09 0.66
CA ARG A 132 -12.46 -1.73 1.54
C ARG A 132 -11.33 -0.79 1.96
N TYR A 133 -10.71 -0.08 1.03
CA TYR A 133 -9.48 0.67 1.31
C TYR A 133 -9.70 2.15 1.64
N ARG A 134 -10.91 2.69 1.44
CA ARG A 134 -11.20 4.09 1.77
C ARG A 134 -10.86 4.47 3.22
N PRO A 135 -11.23 3.68 4.25
CA PRO A 135 -10.84 3.99 5.65
C PRO A 135 -9.32 4.05 5.83
N GLN A 136 -8.60 3.09 5.26
CA GLN A 136 -7.14 3.07 5.27
C GLN A 136 -6.56 4.32 4.60
N GLY A 137 -7.06 4.70 3.43
CA GLY A 137 -6.60 5.88 2.70
C GLY A 137 -6.85 7.17 3.46
N ALA A 138 -8.00 7.27 4.14
CA ALA A 138 -8.34 8.41 4.99
C ALA A 138 -7.33 8.58 6.13
N ALA A 139 -7.00 7.49 6.84
CA ALA A 139 -6.04 7.50 7.94
C ALA A 139 -4.60 7.80 7.46
N TYR A 140 -4.16 7.21 6.33
CA TYR A 140 -2.86 7.51 5.76
C TYR A 140 -2.72 8.97 5.33
N ALA A 141 -3.75 9.55 4.71
CA ALA A 141 -3.70 10.94 4.29
C ALA A 141 -3.41 11.88 5.48
N LEU A 142 -4.14 11.75 6.60
CA LEU A 142 -3.90 12.59 7.77
C LEU A 142 -2.55 12.33 8.43
N ALA A 143 -2.15 11.07 8.55
CA ALA A 143 -0.85 10.73 9.16
C ALA A 143 0.32 11.23 8.30
N ALA A 144 0.23 11.12 6.97
CA ALA A 144 1.22 11.65 6.04
C ALA A 144 1.26 13.18 6.09
N GLU A 145 0.11 13.87 6.04
CA GLU A 145 0.05 15.34 6.17
C GLU A 145 0.67 15.82 7.50
N ALA A 146 0.49 15.09 8.60
CA ALA A 146 1.07 15.45 9.88
C ALA A 146 2.60 15.31 9.91
N VAL A 147 3.15 14.27 9.27
CA VAL A 147 4.61 14.09 9.17
C VAL A 147 5.23 15.08 8.17
N LEU A 148 4.53 15.38 7.07
CA LEU A 148 4.96 16.33 6.05
C LEU A 148 4.77 17.80 6.45
N GLY A 149 4.06 18.07 7.56
CA GLY A 149 3.80 19.40 8.09
C GLY A 149 2.94 20.27 7.17
N ARG A 150 3.57 21.06 6.30
CA ARG A 150 2.86 21.92 5.33
C ARG A 150 2.44 21.19 4.05
N GLY A 151 2.98 19.98 3.82
CA GLY A 151 2.55 19.15 2.70
C GLY A 151 1.07 18.76 2.82
N ARG A 152 0.37 18.78 1.68
CA ARG A 152 -1.00 18.27 1.56
C ARG A 152 -1.01 17.03 0.71
N VAL A 153 -1.74 16.02 1.13
CA VAL A 153 -2.03 14.85 0.29
C VAL A 153 -3.27 15.15 -0.50
N ARG A 154 -3.22 15.02 -1.83
CA ARG A 154 -4.39 15.22 -2.70
C ARG A 154 -5.14 13.93 -3.00
N GLU A 155 -4.44 12.80 -2.97
CA GLU A 155 -4.98 11.49 -3.35
C GLU A 155 -4.19 10.36 -2.69
N VAL A 156 -4.90 9.29 -2.33
CA VAL A 156 -4.32 7.99 -2.00
C VAL A 156 -4.72 6.99 -3.08
N CYS A 157 -3.73 6.33 -3.67
CA CYS A 157 -3.92 5.32 -4.71
C CYS A 157 -3.65 3.92 -4.13
N PHE A 158 -4.57 3.00 -4.37
CA PHE A 158 -4.39 1.58 -4.10
C PHE A 158 -4.19 0.84 -5.42
N VAL A 159 -3.03 0.21 -5.59
CA VAL A 159 -2.68 -0.51 -6.82
C VAL A 159 -2.87 -2.00 -6.59
N ALA A 160 -3.94 -2.57 -7.16
CA ALA A 160 -4.32 -3.96 -6.96
C ALA A 160 -3.55 -4.87 -7.92
N ALA A 161 -2.39 -5.36 -7.49
CA ALA A 161 -1.42 -6.09 -8.30
C ALA A 161 -1.99 -7.32 -9.03
N ARG A 162 -3.03 -7.95 -8.46
CA ARG A 162 -3.70 -9.13 -9.06
C ARG A 162 -4.84 -8.79 -10.01
N ALA A 163 -5.33 -7.55 -10.01
CA ALA A 163 -6.39 -7.09 -10.90
C ALA A 163 -5.76 -6.44 -12.13
N VAL A 164 -5.13 -7.25 -12.97
CA VAL A 164 -4.42 -6.77 -14.16
C VAL A 164 -5.41 -6.44 -15.28
N GLN A 165 -5.24 -5.29 -15.91
CA GLN A 165 -6.04 -4.77 -17.02
C GLN A 165 -5.50 -5.27 -18.37
N ASP A 166 -6.23 -5.00 -19.46
CA ASP A 166 -5.86 -5.46 -20.80
C ASP A 166 -4.52 -4.89 -21.30
N ASP A 167 -4.12 -3.72 -20.81
CA ASP A 167 -2.82 -3.09 -21.10
C ASP A 167 -1.66 -3.64 -20.24
N GLY A 168 -1.96 -4.59 -19.35
CA GLY A 168 -1.01 -5.20 -18.44
C GLY A 168 -0.73 -4.38 -17.18
N ALA A 169 -1.36 -3.24 -16.97
CA ALA A 169 -1.25 -2.47 -15.73
C ALA A 169 -2.19 -3.03 -14.65
N ALA A 170 -1.79 -2.89 -13.38
CA ALA A 170 -2.68 -3.18 -12.26
C ALA A 170 -3.77 -2.12 -12.15
N LEU A 171 -5.00 -2.55 -11.85
CA LEU A 171 -6.13 -1.68 -11.51
C LEU A 171 -5.75 -0.73 -10.37
N VAL A 172 -6.02 0.55 -10.58
CA VAL A 172 -5.80 1.60 -9.58
C VAL A 172 -7.12 2.08 -9.02
N VAL A 173 -7.27 1.97 -7.70
CA VAL A 173 -8.37 2.57 -6.95
C VAL A 173 -7.90 3.86 -6.34
N ARG A 174 -8.60 4.95 -6.66
CA ARG A 174 -8.23 6.31 -6.26
C ARG A 174 -9.16 6.83 -5.17
N VAL A 175 -8.58 7.32 -4.09
CA VAL A 175 -9.29 7.96 -2.98
C VAL A 175 -8.88 9.43 -2.94
N PRO A 176 -9.69 10.35 -3.49
CA PRO A 176 -9.40 11.78 -3.42
C PRO A 176 -9.46 12.25 -1.98
N VAL A 177 -8.47 13.06 -1.57
CA VAL A 177 -8.38 13.59 -0.20
C VAL A 177 -9.02 14.97 -0.14
N ASP A 178 -10.34 14.97 -0.01
CA ASP A 178 -11.16 16.16 0.22
C ASP A 178 -11.45 16.37 1.72
N ASP A 179 -12.18 17.42 2.05
CA ASP A 179 -12.56 17.73 3.44
C ASP A 179 -13.48 16.67 4.05
N VAL A 180 -14.24 15.94 3.22
CA VAL A 180 -15.13 14.87 3.66
C VAL A 180 -14.30 13.69 4.15
N LEU A 181 -13.29 13.26 3.38
CA LEU A 181 -12.37 12.19 3.75
C LEU A 181 -11.56 12.57 5.00
N ARG A 182 -11.10 13.82 5.10
CA ARG A 182 -10.41 14.31 6.31
C ARG A 182 -11.31 14.26 7.54
N ALA A 183 -12.59 14.63 7.39
CA ALA A 183 -13.55 14.53 8.48
C ALA A 183 -13.85 13.07 8.85
N GLU A 184 -13.93 12.15 7.89
CA GLU A 184 -14.04 10.71 8.11
C GLU A 184 -12.88 10.19 8.96
N ALA A 185 -11.64 10.45 8.55
CA ALA A 185 -10.45 10.02 9.27
C ALA A 185 -10.39 10.57 10.71
N ARG A 186 -10.74 11.85 10.92
CA ARG A 186 -10.80 12.43 12.29
C ARG A 186 -11.83 11.75 13.17
N ARG A 187 -12.97 11.32 12.63
CA ARG A 187 -13.97 10.56 13.41
C ARG A 187 -13.43 9.20 13.82
N GLU A 188 -12.74 8.49 12.91
CA GLU A 188 -12.13 7.19 13.23
C GLU A 188 -11.01 7.31 14.27
N ILE A 189 -10.15 8.33 14.15
CA ILE A 189 -9.11 8.65 15.13
C ILE A 189 -9.74 8.98 16.48
N GLY A 190 -10.78 9.83 16.51
CA GLY A 190 -11.51 10.15 17.74
C GLY A 190 -12.12 8.91 18.41
N ALA A 191 -12.66 7.97 17.62
CA ALA A 191 -13.17 6.70 18.14
C ALA A 191 -12.05 5.81 18.71
N ALA A 192 -10.88 5.79 18.08
CA ALA A 192 -9.70 5.10 18.61
C ALA A 192 -9.20 5.75 19.92
N ALA A 193 -9.22 7.08 20.01
CA ALA A 193 -8.86 7.84 21.21
C ALA A 193 -9.76 7.47 22.39
N ALA A 194 -11.08 7.48 22.17
CA ALA A 194 -12.06 7.09 23.19
C ALA A 194 -11.89 5.64 23.65
N GLY A 195 -11.41 4.76 22.77
CA GLY A 195 -11.09 3.37 23.08
C GLY A 195 -9.69 3.13 23.66
N GLY A 196 -8.87 4.17 23.84
CA GLY A 196 -7.51 4.05 24.37
C GLY A 196 -6.58 3.19 23.51
N ARG A 197 -6.81 3.16 22.19
CA ARG A 197 -6.12 2.26 21.26
C ARG A 197 -5.35 3.03 20.18
N ALA A 198 -4.18 2.51 19.81
CA ALA A 198 -3.47 2.99 18.63
C ALA A 198 -4.23 2.61 17.35
N LEU A 199 -4.00 3.36 16.27
CA LEU A 199 -4.60 3.12 14.97
C LEU A 199 -3.52 2.71 13.97
N ARG A 200 -3.76 1.61 13.26
CA ARG A 200 -2.93 1.13 12.16
C ARG A 200 -3.76 1.17 10.89
N PRO A 201 -3.44 2.03 9.92
CA PRO A 201 -4.22 2.14 8.69
C PRO A 201 -4.37 0.79 7.96
N ASP A 202 -3.32 -0.03 7.94
CA ASP A 202 -3.32 -1.39 7.37
C ASP A 202 -4.37 -2.35 7.95
N GLU A 203 -4.87 -2.07 9.15
CA GLU A 203 -5.87 -2.90 9.85
C GLU A 203 -7.30 -2.34 9.68
N LEU A 204 -7.47 -1.23 8.96
CA LEU A 204 -8.77 -0.64 8.69
C LEU A 204 -9.42 -1.27 7.45
N GLY A 205 -10.74 -1.50 7.50
CA GLY A 205 -11.49 -2.09 6.39
C GLY A 205 -11.21 -3.58 6.16
N THR A 206 -10.45 -4.24 7.06
CA THR A 206 -10.18 -5.68 7.01
C THR A 206 -11.26 -6.54 7.67
N ASP A 207 -12.29 -5.92 8.26
CA ASP A 207 -13.43 -6.62 8.86
C ASP A 207 -14.39 -7.13 7.78
N ASP A 208 -14.10 -8.32 7.24
CA ASP A 208 -15.12 -9.23 6.75
C ASP A 208 -15.35 -10.33 7.80
N PRO A 209 -16.48 -10.33 8.55
CA PRO A 209 -16.81 -11.37 9.52
C PRO A 209 -17.41 -12.63 8.86
N SER A 210 -17.09 -12.93 7.60
CA SER A 210 -17.60 -14.12 6.89
C SER A 210 -16.84 -15.43 7.20
N GLY A 211 -16.24 -15.55 8.38
CA GLY A 211 -15.57 -16.75 8.89
C GLY A 211 -16.34 -17.48 9.99
N ALA A 212 -17.65 -17.65 9.86
CA ALA A 212 -18.38 -18.57 10.74
C ALA A 212 -17.98 -20.03 10.41
N PRO A 213 -17.60 -20.87 11.39
CA PRO A 213 -17.48 -22.31 11.15
C PRO A 213 -18.89 -22.86 10.93
N GLY A 214 -19.20 -23.18 9.67
CA GLY A 214 -20.39 -23.95 9.33
C GLY A 214 -20.28 -25.32 10.00
N GLN A 215 -21.10 -25.52 11.03
CA GLN A 215 -21.43 -26.85 11.52
C GLN A 215 -22.25 -27.56 10.45
N ALA A 216 -21.72 -28.64 9.91
CA ALA A 216 -22.45 -29.80 9.40
C ALA A 216 -21.58 -31.04 9.63
#